data_AF-A0A1F7QPL3-F1
#
_entry.id   AF-A0A1F7QPL3-F1
#
_cell.length_a   1.000
_cell.length_b   1.000
_cell.length_c   1.000
_cell.angle_alpha   90.00
_cell.angle_beta   90.00
_cell.angle_gamma   90.00
#
_symmetry.space_group_name_H-M   'P 1'
#
loop_
_entity.id
_entity.type
_entity.pdbx_description
1 polymer ?
#
loop_
_entity_poly.entity_id
_entity_poly.type
_entity_poly.pdbx_seq_one_letter_code
_entity_poly.pdbx_strand_id
1 'polypeptide(L)'
;MSRKAPAENCIEIIAPLLEELNHQGMPPCQLIGGIGSAALKDPRTEILPKTKEVIAPPDLWVPSRREEDNTLRDLDLLVLSTEATDIRKINGLATSIIGNALDVSVFGLQKVSKLEKRSRQFILSTAVGFVSDRYIYDLGQAPRDGVDGHKALFPFAAPITESSLEPWELHIGGNVAHVPHPAVVPLYYAGRSISGLRHRDVEKVNKIATNVFDKFPEALEWIEEGPGKSQLEFARILHTLSTSAWSEEPLILGGKLRIDPLPLGKLASHDYFLLKDRPEKTQQRALNAARAKSRTIKFGEQFDPLVAIWRKYFERYADVFTHNQ
;
A
#
# COMPACT_ATOMS: atom_id res chain seq x y z
N MET A 1 -28.34 25.11 11.48
CA MET A 1 -27.50 24.59 10.38
C MET A 1 -26.07 25.04 10.64
N SER A 2 -25.18 24.13 11.06
CA SER A 2 -23.76 24.46 11.25
C SER A 2 -23.12 24.72 9.88
N ARG A 3 -22.55 25.92 9.67
CA ARG A 3 -21.80 26.22 8.45
C ARG A 3 -20.59 25.28 8.41
N LYS A 4 -20.51 24.41 7.41
CA LYS A 4 -19.30 23.61 7.15
C LYS A 4 -18.13 24.57 6.92
N ALA A 5 -17.02 24.37 7.64
CA ALA A 5 -15.80 25.10 7.36
C ALA A 5 -15.37 24.83 5.89
N PRO A 6 -14.88 25.84 5.16
CA PRO A 6 -14.40 25.64 3.80
C PRO A 6 -13.25 24.61 3.78
N ALA A 7 -13.20 23.77 2.74
CA ALA A 7 -12.09 22.84 2.55
C ALA A 7 -10.84 23.62 2.14
N GLU A 8 -9.72 23.30 2.76
CA GLU A 8 -8.39 23.83 2.43
C GLU A 8 -7.67 22.84 1.50
N ASN A 9 -6.62 23.28 0.79
CA ASN A 9 -5.84 22.37 -0.04
C ASN A 9 -4.90 21.53 0.83
N CYS A 10 -4.95 20.20 0.73
CA CYS A 10 -3.99 19.33 1.42
C CYS A 10 -2.55 19.70 1.07
N ILE A 11 -2.27 20.15 -0.17
CA ILE A 11 -0.93 20.47 -0.62
C ILE A 11 -0.34 21.64 0.18
N GLU A 12 -1.15 22.67 0.43
CA GLU A 12 -0.76 23.83 1.23
C GLU A 12 -0.58 23.44 2.70
N ILE A 13 -1.47 22.60 3.23
CA ILE A 13 -1.40 22.11 4.61
C ILE A 13 -0.11 21.32 4.87
N ILE A 14 0.32 20.47 3.93
CA ILE A 14 1.51 19.63 4.13
C ILE A 14 2.83 20.32 3.79
N ALA A 15 2.82 21.48 3.11
CA ALA A 15 4.03 22.13 2.65
C ALA A 15 5.08 22.34 3.76
N PRO A 16 4.75 22.88 4.95
CA PRO A 16 5.74 23.07 6.01
C PRO A 16 6.31 21.74 6.53
N LEU A 17 5.53 20.65 6.47
CA LEU A 17 6.02 19.33 6.84
C LEU A 17 7.01 18.79 5.79
N LEU A 18 6.73 19.00 4.49
CA LEU A 18 7.64 18.57 3.43
C LEU A 18 8.98 19.28 3.51
N GLU A 19 8.98 20.59 3.79
CA GLU A 19 10.21 21.36 4.03
C GLU A 19 11.06 20.72 5.14
N GLU A 20 10.45 20.45 6.29
CA GLU A 20 11.15 19.84 7.43
C GLU A 20 11.61 18.41 7.15
N LEU A 21 10.83 17.60 6.44
CA LEU A 21 11.22 16.23 6.08
C LEU A 21 12.44 16.18 5.15
N ASN A 22 12.69 17.23 4.38
CA ASN A 22 13.84 17.33 3.49
C ASN A 22 15.09 17.89 4.17
N HIS A 23 15.02 18.29 5.45
CA HIS A 23 16.19 18.71 6.22
C HIS A 23 17.15 17.55 6.50
N GLN A 24 18.46 17.86 6.52
CA GLN A 24 19.51 16.89 6.79
C GLN A 24 19.33 16.24 8.18
N GLY A 25 19.42 14.91 8.24
CA GLY A 25 19.28 14.15 9.50
C GLY A 25 17.83 13.76 9.85
N MET A 26 16.89 13.98 8.93
CA MET A 26 15.56 13.38 9.02
C MET A 26 15.57 11.94 8.48
N PRO A 27 14.89 11.00 9.17
CA PRO A 27 14.68 9.67 8.62
C PRO A 27 13.98 9.73 7.26
N PRO A 28 14.44 8.95 6.26
CA PRO A 28 13.81 8.94 4.94
C PRO A 28 12.36 8.47 5.03
N CYS A 29 11.45 9.20 4.41
CA CYS A 29 10.01 8.94 4.45
C CYS A 29 9.40 9.04 3.06
N GLN A 30 8.47 8.15 2.75
CA GLN A 30 7.64 8.22 1.55
C GLN A 30 6.23 8.67 1.89
N LEU A 31 5.73 9.66 1.15
CA LEU A 31 4.32 9.99 1.09
C LEU A 31 3.59 8.87 0.35
N ILE A 32 2.73 8.15 1.07
CA ILE A 32 1.89 7.09 0.51
C ILE A 32 0.42 7.53 0.60
N GLY A 33 -0.48 6.83 -0.09
CA GLY A 33 -1.91 7.11 0.01
C GLY A 33 -2.36 8.34 -0.77
N GLY A 34 -3.25 9.14 -0.17
CA GLY A 34 -4.18 10.03 -0.88
C GLY A 34 -3.55 11.10 -1.76
N ILE A 35 -2.52 11.79 -1.27
CA ILE A 35 -1.92 12.95 -1.95
C ILE A 35 -1.03 12.50 -3.12
N GLY A 36 -0.10 11.56 -2.89
CA GLY A 36 0.70 10.97 -3.98
C GLY A 36 -0.17 10.28 -5.04
N SER A 37 -1.27 9.63 -4.62
CA SER A 37 -2.24 9.05 -5.57
C SER A 37 -2.99 10.12 -6.35
N ALA A 38 -3.29 11.29 -5.75
CA ALA A 38 -3.96 12.38 -6.43
C ALA A 38 -3.08 12.99 -7.53
N ALA A 39 -1.79 13.15 -7.26
CA ALA A 39 -0.81 13.57 -8.27
C ALA A 39 -0.79 12.60 -9.45
N LEU A 40 -0.62 11.29 -9.22
CA LEU A 40 -0.60 10.32 -10.33
C LEU A 40 -1.94 10.19 -11.07
N LYS A 41 -3.05 10.55 -10.44
CA LYS A 41 -4.39 10.53 -11.04
C LYS A 41 -4.67 11.76 -11.92
N ASP A 42 -3.97 12.89 -11.71
CA ASP A 42 -4.16 14.08 -12.55
C ASP A 42 -3.56 13.85 -13.95
N PRO A 43 -4.33 14.04 -15.04
CA PRO A 43 -3.84 13.81 -16.40
C PRO A 43 -2.73 14.76 -16.81
N ARG A 44 -2.55 15.91 -16.15
CA ARG A 44 -1.51 16.91 -16.43
C ARG A 44 -0.17 16.57 -15.79
N THR A 45 -0.15 15.60 -14.86
CA THR A 45 1.09 15.17 -14.19
C THR A 45 2.08 14.60 -15.19
N GLU A 46 3.33 15.03 -15.11
CA GLU A 46 4.44 14.49 -15.88
C GLU A 46 5.19 13.42 -15.07
N ILE A 47 5.68 12.39 -15.74
CA ILE A 47 6.51 11.34 -15.15
C ILE A 47 7.81 11.30 -15.93
N LEU A 48 8.93 11.47 -15.24
CA LEU A 48 10.27 11.56 -15.82
C LEU A 48 11.12 10.39 -15.28
N PRO A 49 11.09 9.21 -15.93
CA PRO A 49 11.74 8.02 -15.40
C PRO A 49 13.27 8.13 -15.31
N LYS A 50 13.89 8.90 -16.20
CA LYS A 50 15.36 9.07 -16.25
C LYS A 50 15.90 9.79 -15.02
N THR A 51 15.14 10.74 -14.49
CA THR A 51 15.48 11.52 -13.30
C THR A 51 14.77 11.04 -12.05
N LYS A 52 13.85 10.06 -12.17
CA LYS A 52 13.02 9.51 -11.09
C LYS A 52 12.09 10.57 -10.46
N GLU A 53 11.55 11.42 -11.31
CA GLU A 53 10.68 12.53 -10.89
C GLU A 53 9.24 12.34 -11.36
N VAL A 54 8.30 12.85 -10.57
CA VAL A 54 6.90 13.05 -10.89
C VAL A 54 6.59 14.52 -10.66
N ILE A 55 6.06 15.21 -11.65
CA ILE A 55 5.77 16.64 -11.57
C ILE A 55 4.26 16.81 -11.59
N ALA A 56 3.68 17.15 -10.44
CA ALA A 56 2.26 17.47 -10.33
C ALA A 56 2.00 18.89 -10.83
N PRO A 57 0.78 19.18 -11.35
CA PRO A 57 0.44 20.53 -11.76
C PRO A 57 0.46 21.48 -10.54
N PRO A 58 0.90 22.75 -10.72
CA PRO A 58 1.09 23.69 -9.62
C PRO A 58 -0.22 24.07 -8.91
N ASP A 59 -1.35 23.95 -9.61
CA ASP A 59 -2.70 24.22 -9.12
C ASP A 59 -3.44 22.93 -8.71
N LEU A 60 -2.73 21.81 -8.50
CA LEU A 60 -3.36 20.56 -8.05
C LEU A 60 -4.18 20.83 -6.78
N TRP A 61 -5.46 20.46 -6.83
CA TRP A 61 -6.36 20.67 -5.70
C TRP A 61 -6.76 19.33 -5.09
N VAL A 62 -6.41 19.15 -3.82
CA VAL A 62 -6.82 17.99 -3.03
C VAL A 62 -7.55 18.52 -1.80
N PRO A 63 -8.89 18.44 -1.72
CA PRO A 63 -9.62 19.02 -0.60
C PRO A 63 -9.29 18.26 0.70
N SER A 64 -8.98 19.01 1.77
CA SER A 64 -8.68 18.47 3.12
C SER A 64 -9.81 17.69 3.76
N ARG A 65 -11.02 17.81 3.21
CA ARG A 65 -12.20 17.05 3.60
C ARG A 65 -12.77 16.26 2.43
N ARG A 66 -13.26 15.06 2.71
CA ARG A 66 -14.02 14.25 1.76
C ARG A 66 -15.37 14.91 1.48
N GLU A 67 -15.76 14.98 0.22
CA GLU A 67 -17.01 15.66 -0.17
C GLU A 67 -18.24 14.89 0.32
N GLU A 68 -18.12 13.57 0.38
CA GLU A 68 -19.21 12.64 0.65
C GLU A 68 -19.67 12.70 2.12
N ASP A 69 -18.72 12.76 3.06
CA ASP A 69 -19.00 12.63 4.51
C ASP A 69 -18.35 13.74 5.37
N ASN A 70 -17.65 14.70 4.76
CA ASN A 70 -16.95 15.80 5.43
C ASN A 70 -15.85 15.37 6.42
N THR A 71 -15.42 14.11 6.38
CA THR A 71 -14.30 13.60 7.18
C THR A 71 -12.98 14.13 6.68
N LEU A 72 -11.99 14.25 7.57
CA LEU A 72 -10.63 14.68 7.21
C LEU A 72 -9.99 13.68 6.25
N ARG A 73 -9.18 14.17 5.31
CA ARG A 73 -8.33 13.34 4.46
C ARG A 73 -7.17 12.76 5.28
N ASP A 74 -6.75 11.57 4.88
CA ASP A 74 -5.62 10.88 5.47
C ASP A 74 -4.30 11.43 4.89
N LEU A 75 -3.31 11.64 5.75
CA LEU A 75 -1.90 11.84 5.39
C LEU A 75 -1.12 10.61 5.85
N ASP A 76 -0.79 9.73 4.90
CA ASP A 76 -0.07 8.49 5.19
C ASP A 76 1.42 8.66 4.86
N LEU A 77 2.29 8.48 5.86
CA LEU A 77 3.74 8.52 5.71
C LEU A 77 4.36 7.16 6.03
N LEU A 78 5.20 6.64 5.14
CA LEU A 78 6.01 5.45 5.38
C LEU A 78 7.44 5.87 5.68
N VAL A 79 7.86 5.74 6.93
CA VAL A 79 9.26 5.89 7.35
C VAL A 79 10.03 4.65 6.89
N LEU A 80 11.07 4.85 6.09
CA LEU A 80 11.95 3.79 5.59
C LEU A 80 12.98 3.38 6.66
N SER A 81 12.48 3.04 7.85
CA SER A 81 13.27 2.61 9.01
C SER A 81 12.49 1.58 9.84
N THR A 82 13.22 0.65 10.46
CA THR A 82 12.68 -0.26 11.48
C THR A 82 12.79 0.28 12.91
N GLU A 83 13.48 1.41 13.08
CA GLU A 83 13.81 1.94 14.39
C GLU A 83 12.66 2.78 14.96
N ALA A 84 12.18 2.39 16.14
CA ALA A 84 11.03 3.04 16.76
C ALA A 84 11.29 4.52 17.11
N THR A 85 12.55 4.91 17.30
CA THR A 85 12.95 6.31 17.51
C THR A 85 12.71 7.16 16.27
N ASP A 86 12.99 6.64 15.08
CA ASP A 86 12.79 7.35 13.81
C ASP A 86 11.31 7.55 13.55
N ILE A 87 10.53 6.49 13.73
CA ILE A 87 9.06 6.52 13.56
C ILE A 87 8.44 7.53 14.51
N ARG A 88 8.85 7.54 15.80
CA ARG A 88 8.36 8.53 16.78
C ARG A 88 8.78 9.95 16.43
N LYS A 89 10.00 10.17 15.92
CA LYS A 89 10.49 11.49 15.50
C LYS A 89 9.61 12.06 14.37
N ILE A 90 9.34 11.26 13.34
CA ILE A 90 8.49 11.66 12.21
C ILE A 90 7.05 11.88 12.66
N ASN A 91 6.50 10.98 13.48
CA ASN A 91 5.15 11.12 14.00
C ASN A 91 4.99 12.40 14.83
N GLY A 92 5.93 12.68 15.74
CA GLY A 92 5.92 13.91 16.54
C GLY A 92 5.97 15.18 15.68
N LEU A 93 6.84 15.19 14.66
CA LEU A 93 6.94 16.30 13.70
C LEU A 93 5.63 16.50 12.93
N ALA A 94 5.10 15.43 12.33
CA ALA A 94 3.86 15.49 11.54
C ALA A 94 2.66 15.92 12.40
N THR A 95 2.51 15.38 13.61
CA THR A 95 1.45 15.82 14.53
C THR A 95 1.63 17.29 14.93
N SER A 96 2.85 17.76 15.17
CA SER A 96 3.12 19.15 15.55
C SER A 96 2.80 20.15 14.45
N ILE A 97 3.08 19.80 13.19
CA ILE A 97 2.89 20.70 12.04
C ILE A 97 1.45 20.65 11.52
N ILE A 98 0.92 19.45 11.32
CA ILE A 98 -0.39 19.24 10.68
C ILE A 98 -1.53 19.45 11.68
N GLY A 99 -1.31 19.13 12.96
CA GLY A 99 -2.33 19.25 14.00
C GLY A 99 -3.62 18.52 13.63
N ASN A 100 -4.74 19.25 13.62
CA ASN A 100 -6.07 18.73 13.35
C ASN A 100 -6.54 18.98 11.90
N ALA A 101 -5.64 19.40 11.00
CA ALA A 101 -6.00 19.73 9.62
C ALA A 101 -6.20 18.48 8.74
N LEU A 102 -5.52 17.37 9.05
CA LEU A 102 -5.60 16.09 8.37
C LEU A 102 -5.55 14.93 9.39
N ASP A 103 -5.96 13.74 8.98
CA ASP A 103 -5.81 12.52 9.78
C ASP A 103 -4.44 11.89 9.48
N VAL A 104 -3.47 12.09 10.37
CA VAL A 104 -2.07 11.71 10.15
C VAL A 104 -1.82 10.28 10.60
N SER A 105 -1.29 9.46 9.69
CA SER A 105 -0.82 8.11 9.98
C SER A 105 0.64 7.95 9.56
N VAL A 106 1.50 7.61 10.53
CA VAL A 106 2.93 7.37 10.30
C VAL A 106 3.25 5.90 10.55
N PHE A 107 3.75 5.24 9.52
CA PHE A 107 4.08 3.82 9.52
C PHE A 107 5.58 3.63 9.41
N GLY A 108 6.13 2.58 10.02
CA GLY A 108 7.51 2.16 9.80
C GLY A 108 7.60 0.81 9.12
N LEU A 109 8.82 0.44 8.72
CA LEU A 109 9.13 -0.91 8.27
C LEU A 109 9.19 -1.85 9.49
N GLN A 110 8.82 -3.11 9.29
CA GLN A 110 8.92 -4.15 10.31
C GLN A 110 10.18 -4.98 10.11
N LYS A 111 10.70 -5.58 11.18
CA LYS A 111 11.82 -6.55 11.06
C LYS A 111 11.30 -7.91 10.56
N VAL A 112 12.01 -8.57 9.64
CA VAL A 112 11.65 -9.91 9.12
C VAL A 112 11.44 -10.96 10.24
N SER A 113 12.16 -10.85 11.35
CA SER A 113 11.96 -11.72 12.52
C SER A 113 10.51 -11.71 13.06
N LYS A 114 9.78 -10.59 12.91
CA LYS A 114 8.34 -10.52 13.25
C LYS A 114 7.49 -11.36 12.30
N LEU A 115 7.81 -11.37 11.01
CA LEU A 115 7.13 -12.21 10.02
C LEU A 115 7.36 -13.70 10.31
N GLU A 116 8.60 -14.09 10.59
CA GLU A 116 8.96 -15.46 10.96
C GLU A 116 8.20 -15.91 12.21
N LYS A 117 8.13 -15.08 13.26
CA LYS A 117 7.37 -15.38 14.47
C LYS A 117 5.87 -15.56 14.17
N ARG A 118 5.27 -14.68 13.34
CA ARG A 118 3.86 -14.78 12.92
C ARG A 118 3.59 -16.07 12.14
N SER A 119 4.48 -16.46 11.23
CA SER A 119 4.35 -17.71 10.45
C SER A 119 4.34 -18.98 11.31
N ARG A 120 5.01 -18.94 12.48
CA ARG A 120 5.03 -20.04 13.46
C ARG A 120 3.75 -20.13 14.29
N GLN A 121 3.04 -19.01 14.47
CA GLN A 121 1.80 -18.90 15.26
C GLN A 121 0.54 -18.96 14.36
N PHE A 122 0.36 -20.08 13.68
CA PHE A 122 -0.68 -20.31 12.65
C PHE A 122 -2.11 -19.90 13.06
N ILE A 123 -2.55 -20.24 14.27
CA ILE A 123 -3.96 -20.04 14.70
C ILE A 123 -4.28 -18.56 14.95
N LEU A 124 -3.35 -17.79 15.52
CA LEU A 124 -3.54 -16.35 15.75
C LEU A 124 -3.32 -15.53 14.46
N SER A 125 -2.36 -15.91 13.61
CA SER A 125 -2.02 -15.16 12.39
C SER A 125 -3.13 -15.17 11.33
N THR A 126 -3.92 -16.25 11.25
CA THR A 126 -5.12 -16.29 10.38
C THR A 126 -6.20 -15.28 10.75
N ALA A 127 -6.28 -14.88 12.03
CA ALA A 127 -7.31 -13.97 12.52
C ALA A 127 -6.96 -12.48 12.28
N VAL A 128 -5.67 -12.11 12.29
CA VAL A 128 -5.25 -10.72 12.56
C VAL A 128 -4.82 -9.91 11.32
N GLY A 129 -4.36 -10.55 10.23
CA GLY A 129 -3.82 -9.82 9.06
C GLY A 129 -4.87 -9.49 7.99
N PHE A 130 -5.35 -8.24 7.93
CA PHE A 130 -6.28 -7.76 6.88
C PHE A 130 -5.61 -6.87 5.82
N VAL A 131 -4.48 -6.28 6.19
CA VAL A 131 -3.69 -5.34 5.40
C VAL A 131 -2.26 -5.84 5.35
N SER A 132 -1.65 -5.74 4.17
CA SER A 132 -0.26 -6.15 3.96
C SER A 132 0.71 -5.21 4.67
N ASP A 133 1.80 -5.74 5.20
CA ASP A 133 2.88 -4.96 5.83
C ASP A 133 4.22 -5.25 5.14
N ARG A 134 5.22 -4.38 5.34
CA ARG A 134 6.57 -4.52 4.78
C ARG A 134 7.55 -4.92 5.88
N TYR A 135 8.22 -6.03 5.67
CA TYR A 135 9.20 -6.60 6.57
C TYR A 135 10.57 -6.55 5.92
N ILE A 136 11.53 -5.81 6.46
CA ILE A 136 12.89 -5.76 5.90
C ILE A 136 13.88 -6.50 6.80
N TYR A 137 14.93 -7.03 6.19
CA TYR A 137 16.14 -7.41 6.94
C TYR A 137 16.75 -6.12 7.53
N ASP A 138 17.47 -6.21 8.66
CA ASP A 138 18.01 -5.01 9.31
C ASP A 138 18.82 -4.19 8.29
N LEU A 139 18.55 -2.89 8.19
CA LEU A 139 19.24 -1.96 7.29
C LEU A 139 20.76 -2.05 7.55
N GLY A 140 21.54 -2.41 6.52
CA GLY A 140 22.99 -2.61 6.63
C GLY A 140 23.44 -4.06 6.77
N GLN A 141 22.53 -5.03 6.86
CA GLN A 141 22.85 -6.43 6.53
C GLN A 141 22.77 -6.62 5.02
N ALA A 142 23.74 -7.34 4.46
CA ALA A 142 23.73 -7.65 3.03
C ALA A 142 22.40 -8.34 2.66
N PRO A 143 21.76 -7.95 1.54
CA PRO A 143 20.56 -8.63 1.05
C PRO A 143 20.83 -10.13 0.97
N ARG A 144 19.89 -10.94 1.49
CA ARG A 144 19.98 -12.40 1.29
C ARG A 144 19.43 -12.69 -0.09
N ASP A 145 20.27 -13.22 -0.98
CA ASP A 145 19.89 -13.60 -2.34
C ASP A 145 19.25 -12.46 -3.16
N GLY A 146 19.65 -11.21 -2.90
CA GLY A 146 19.10 -10.02 -3.57
C GLY A 146 17.70 -9.60 -3.09
N VAL A 147 17.27 -10.09 -1.92
CA VAL A 147 15.99 -9.74 -1.28
C VAL A 147 16.25 -8.91 -0.02
N ASP A 148 15.71 -7.69 -0.02
CA ASP A 148 15.82 -6.72 1.08
C ASP A 148 14.73 -6.91 2.13
N GLY A 149 13.67 -7.61 1.76
CA GLY A 149 12.57 -7.90 2.66
C GLY A 149 11.40 -8.62 1.99
N HIS A 150 10.25 -8.55 2.64
CA HIS A 150 9.00 -9.13 2.17
C HIS A 150 7.83 -8.18 2.39
N LYS A 151 6.97 -8.05 1.38
CA LYS A 151 5.61 -7.57 1.56
C LYS A 151 4.76 -8.78 1.90
N ALA A 152 4.16 -8.79 3.09
CA ALA A 152 3.45 -9.97 3.56
C ALA A 152 2.04 -9.67 4.01
N LEU A 153 1.16 -10.61 3.66
CA LEU A 153 -0.19 -10.72 4.14
C LEU A 153 -0.48 -12.21 4.28
N PHE A 154 -0.55 -12.67 5.52
CA PHE A 154 -0.61 -14.10 5.81
C PHE A 154 -1.74 -14.79 5.03
N PRO A 155 -1.48 -15.94 4.37
CA PRO A 155 -0.29 -16.78 4.46
C PRO A 155 0.78 -16.52 3.39
N PHE A 156 0.78 -15.37 2.73
CA PHE A 156 1.69 -15.06 1.63
C PHE A 156 2.70 -13.97 1.98
N ALA A 157 3.90 -14.06 1.40
CA ALA A 157 4.96 -13.07 1.48
C ALA A 157 5.71 -12.99 0.15
N ALA A 158 5.62 -11.85 -0.51
CA ALA A 158 6.36 -11.56 -1.74
C ALA A 158 7.67 -10.83 -1.40
N PRO A 159 8.79 -11.16 -2.06
CA PRO A 159 10.05 -10.46 -1.84
C PRO A 159 9.94 -8.98 -2.25
N ILE A 160 10.68 -8.15 -1.52
CA ILE A 160 10.92 -6.73 -1.79
C ILE A 160 12.39 -6.62 -2.19
N THR A 161 12.66 -5.93 -3.29
CA THR A 161 14.00 -5.55 -3.73
C THR A 161 14.25 -4.08 -3.42
N GLU A 162 15.52 -3.67 -3.32
CA GLU A 162 15.96 -2.33 -2.99
C GLU A 162 15.37 -1.30 -3.95
N SER A 163 15.39 -1.61 -5.25
CA SER A 163 14.81 -0.81 -6.32
C SER A 163 13.29 -0.60 -6.20
N SER A 164 12.58 -1.41 -5.41
CA SER A 164 11.15 -1.22 -5.14
C SER A 164 10.87 -0.29 -3.95
N LEU A 165 11.87 -0.04 -3.10
CA LEU A 165 11.83 0.90 -1.99
C LEU A 165 12.52 2.23 -2.30
N GLU A 166 13.32 2.28 -3.36
CA GLU A 166 13.98 3.50 -3.81
C GLU A 166 12.97 4.65 -4.00
N PRO A 167 13.13 5.79 -3.31
CA PRO A 167 12.21 6.91 -3.41
C PRO A 167 12.34 7.60 -4.78
N TRP A 168 11.19 7.99 -5.31
CA TRP A 168 11.06 8.95 -6.41
C TRP A 168 10.71 10.32 -5.84
N GLU A 169 11.08 11.38 -6.55
CA GLU A 169 10.74 12.74 -6.15
C GLU A 169 9.40 13.15 -6.78
N LEU A 170 8.45 13.57 -5.95
CA LEU A 170 7.21 14.21 -6.35
C LEU A 170 7.34 15.72 -6.11
N HIS A 171 7.40 16.48 -7.19
CA HIS A 171 7.33 17.93 -7.18
C HIS A 171 5.86 18.37 -7.12
N ILE A 172 5.47 19.01 -6.02
CA ILE A 172 4.07 19.34 -5.72
C ILE A 172 3.96 20.62 -4.89
N GLY A 173 3.19 21.61 -5.36
CA GLY A 173 2.99 22.88 -4.63
C GLY A 173 4.29 23.61 -4.28
N GLY A 174 5.28 23.60 -5.18
CA GLY A 174 6.60 24.21 -4.95
C GLY A 174 7.50 23.44 -3.97
N ASN A 175 7.07 22.27 -3.49
CA ASN A 175 7.79 21.42 -2.56
C ASN A 175 8.15 20.07 -3.20
N VAL A 176 9.05 19.35 -2.54
CA VAL A 176 9.44 17.98 -2.92
C VAL A 176 8.96 17.01 -1.84
N ALA A 177 8.25 15.97 -2.25
CA ALA A 177 7.91 14.83 -1.41
C ALA A 177 8.54 13.57 -2.01
N HIS A 178 9.06 12.67 -1.19
CA HIS A 178 9.45 11.36 -1.71
C HIS A 178 8.23 10.44 -1.82
N VAL A 179 8.11 9.69 -2.91
CA VAL A 179 7.00 8.76 -3.17
C VAL A 179 7.55 7.41 -3.66
N PRO A 180 6.75 6.34 -3.64
CA PRO A 180 7.13 5.08 -4.28
C PRO A 180 7.24 5.23 -5.80
N HIS A 181 7.98 4.32 -6.44
CA HIS A 181 8.03 4.18 -7.90
C HIS A 181 6.60 4.19 -8.51
N PRO A 182 6.28 5.08 -9.47
CA PRO A 182 4.91 5.25 -9.97
C PRO A 182 4.23 3.97 -10.46
N ALA A 183 4.99 3.11 -11.14
CA ALA A 183 4.53 1.81 -11.63
C ALA A 183 4.00 0.86 -10.53
N VAL A 184 4.54 0.95 -9.31
CA VAL A 184 4.14 0.04 -8.22
C VAL A 184 2.87 0.51 -7.51
N VAL A 185 2.45 1.77 -7.68
CA VAL A 185 1.31 2.34 -6.96
C VAL A 185 -0.01 1.61 -7.26
N PRO A 186 -0.38 1.30 -8.52
CA PRO A 186 -1.56 0.47 -8.82
C PRO A 186 -1.48 -0.91 -8.14
N LEU A 187 -0.31 -1.54 -8.15
CA LEU A 187 -0.07 -2.84 -7.52
C LEU A 187 -0.13 -2.77 -5.99
N TYR A 188 0.25 -1.63 -5.39
CA TYR A 188 0.09 -1.41 -3.96
C TYR A 188 -1.37 -1.38 -3.55
N TYR A 189 -2.26 -0.78 -4.34
CA TYR A 189 -3.70 -0.86 -4.10
C TYR A 189 -4.24 -2.29 -4.25
N ALA A 190 -3.86 -2.99 -5.33
CA ALA A 190 -4.27 -4.37 -5.55
C ALA A 190 -3.69 -5.35 -4.51
N GLY A 191 -2.52 -5.02 -3.94
CA GLY A 191 -1.78 -5.80 -2.96
C GLY A 191 -1.98 -5.35 -1.51
N ARG A 192 -2.83 -4.36 -1.23
CA ARG A 192 -2.98 -3.76 0.11
C ARG A 192 -3.80 -4.64 1.05
N SER A 193 -4.86 -5.26 0.56
CA SER A 193 -5.81 -6.00 1.38
C SER A 193 -6.02 -7.42 0.86
N ILE A 194 -6.45 -8.31 1.75
CA ILE A 194 -6.67 -9.73 1.42
C ILE A 194 -7.77 -9.90 0.36
N SER A 195 -8.68 -8.93 0.22
CA SER A 195 -9.69 -8.86 -0.84
C SER A 195 -9.14 -8.48 -2.21
N GLY A 196 -7.85 -8.16 -2.31
CA GLY A 196 -7.23 -7.61 -3.52
C GLY A 196 -7.56 -6.12 -3.70
N LEU A 197 -7.80 -5.72 -4.96
CA LEU A 197 -8.27 -4.37 -5.27
C LEU A 197 -9.70 -4.16 -4.76
N ARG A 198 -9.87 -3.16 -3.89
CA ARG A 198 -11.16 -2.80 -3.29
C ARG A 198 -12.09 -2.17 -4.33
N HIS A 199 -13.38 -2.45 -4.25
CA HIS A 199 -14.38 -1.97 -5.22
C HIS A 199 -14.35 -0.43 -5.37
N ARG A 200 -14.36 0.29 -4.25
CA ARG A 200 -14.28 1.77 -4.21
C ARG A 200 -13.00 2.37 -4.80
N ASP A 201 -11.94 1.59 -4.92
CA ASP A 201 -10.65 2.06 -5.44
C ASP A 201 -10.51 1.78 -6.95
N VAL A 202 -11.40 0.99 -7.56
CA VAL A 202 -11.30 0.54 -8.96
C VAL A 202 -11.20 1.72 -9.94
N GLU A 203 -12.11 2.69 -9.86
CA GLU A 203 -12.11 3.84 -10.79
C GLU A 203 -10.83 4.67 -10.63
N LYS A 204 -10.48 4.97 -9.37
CA LYS A 204 -9.28 5.75 -9.03
C LYS A 204 -8.01 5.07 -9.52
N VAL A 205 -7.87 3.77 -9.25
CA VAL A 205 -6.68 2.99 -9.62
C VAL A 205 -6.58 2.83 -11.13
N ASN A 206 -7.70 2.68 -11.84
CA ASN A 206 -7.67 2.66 -13.30
C ASN A 206 -7.19 3.98 -13.89
N LYS A 207 -7.64 5.13 -13.37
CA LYS A 207 -7.15 6.45 -13.81
C LYS A 207 -5.64 6.61 -13.55
N ILE A 208 -5.17 6.22 -12.35
CA ILE A 208 -3.74 6.22 -12.02
C ILE A 208 -2.97 5.32 -12.99
N ALA A 209 -3.41 4.08 -13.17
CA ALA A 209 -2.73 3.11 -14.04
C ALA A 209 -2.69 3.59 -15.49
N THR A 210 -3.79 4.10 -16.04
CA THR A 210 -3.82 4.69 -17.39
C THR A 210 -2.80 5.81 -17.51
N ASN A 211 -2.83 6.81 -16.62
CA ASN A 211 -1.89 7.92 -16.66
C ASN A 211 -0.42 7.47 -16.56
N VAL A 212 -0.12 6.55 -15.64
CA VAL A 212 1.22 6.02 -15.45
C VAL A 212 1.69 5.29 -16.70
N PHE A 213 0.90 4.35 -17.22
CA PHE A 213 1.30 3.52 -18.36
C PHE A 213 1.23 4.25 -19.71
N ASP A 214 0.54 5.38 -19.81
CA ASP A 214 0.57 6.25 -20.99
C ASP A 214 1.83 7.13 -21.02
N LYS A 215 2.25 7.65 -19.86
CA LYS A 215 3.40 8.58 -19.76
C LYS A 215 4.73 7.90 -19.48
N PHE A 216 4.70 6.69 -18.94
CA PHE A 216 5.85 5.86 -18.64
C PHE A 216 5.60 4.44 -19.16
N PRO A 217 5.67 4.20 -20.48
CA PRO A 217 5.38 2.88 -21.07
C PRO A 217 6.28 1.76 -20.55
N GLU A 218 7.56 2.06 -20.28
CA GLU A 218 8.54 1.10 -19.74
C GLU A 218 8.19 0.63 -18.32
N ALA A 219 7.22 1.27 -17.66
CA ALA A 219 6.64 0.80 -16.40
C ALA A 219 6.07 -0.62 -16.52
N LEU A 220 5.53 -1.01 -17.67
CA LEU A 220 4.97 -2.35 -17.87
C LEU A 220 6.08 -3.41 -17.84
N GLU A 221 7.16 -3.21 -18.58
CA GLU A 221 8.34 -4.09 -18.56
C GLU A 221 8.96 -4.14 -17.15
N TRP A 222 9.07 -2.99 -16.48
CA TRP A 222 9.55 -2.92 -15.09
C TRP A 222 8.66 -3.74 -14.13
N ILE A 223 7.35 -3.77 -14.35
CA ILE A 223 6.39 -4.55 -13.58
C ILE A 223 6.46 -6.05 -13.90
N GLU A 224 6.56 -6.42 -15.17
CA GLU A 224 6.41 -7.82 -15.62
C GLU A 224 7.73 -8.60 -15.53
N GLU A 225 8.83 -7.94 -15.85
CA GLU A 225 10.15 -8.56 -15.99
C GLU A 225 11.17 -7.99 -14.98
N GLY A 226 10.93 -6.76 -14.52
CA GLY A 226 11.80 -6.03 -13.62
C GLY A 226 11.47 -6.16 -12.12
N PRO A 227 11.91 -5.18 -11.32
CA PRO A 227 11.72 -5.17 -9.86
C PRO A 227 10.26 -5.19 -9.39
N GLY A 228 9.30 -4.80 -10.24
CA GLY A 228 7.87 -4.84 -9.91
C GLY A 228 7.26 -6.24 -9.93
N LYS A 229 7.95 -7.24 -10.49
CA LYS A 229 7.41 -8.59 -10.72
C LYS A 229 6.89 -9.26 -9.46
N SER A 230 7.59 -9.08 -8.35
CA SER A 230 7.16 -9.66 -7.07
C SER A 230 5.87 -9.03 -6.54
N GLN A 231 5.67 -7.74 -6.80
CA GLN A 231 4.44 -7.03 -6.42
C GLN A 231 3.27 -7.36 -7.35
N LEU A 232 3.56 -7.60 -8.64
CA LEU A 232 2.59 -8.11 -9.60
C LEU A 232 2.08 -9.49 -9.17
N GLU A 233 2.99 -10.41 -8.89
CA GLU A 233 2.63 -11.77 -8.47
C GLU A 233 1.92 -11.77 -7.11
N PHE A 234 2.30 -10.88 -6.19
CA PHE A 234 1.55 -10.70 -4.94
C PHE A 234 0.11 -10.22 -5.18
N ALA A 235 -0.08 -9.21 -6.03
CA ALA A 235 -1.41 -8.73 -6.40
C ALA A 235 -2.23 -9.83 -7.10
N ARG A 236 -1.60 -10.65 -7.94
CA ARG A 236 -2.20 -11.81 -8.59
C ARG A 236 -2.70 -12.86 -7.60
N ILE A 237 -1.92 -13.19 -6.58
CA ILE A 237 -2.33 -14.10 -5.51
C ILE A 237 -3.57 -13.56 -4.79
N LEU A 238 -3.56 -12.28 -4.38
CA LEU A 238 -4.69 -11.68 -3.65
C LEU A 238 -5.94 -11.59 -4.54
N HIS A 239 -5.79 -11.25 -5.82
CA HIS A 239 -6.88 -11.30 -6.79
C HIS A 239 -7.47 -12.72 -6.86
N THR A 240 -6.63 -13.75 -6.97
CA THR A 240 -7.02 -15.16 -7.00
C THR A 240 -7.80 -15.60 -5.76
N LEU A 241 -7.41 -15.13 -4.56
CA LEU A 241 -8.15 -15.44 -3.33
C LEU A 241 -9.56 -14.83 -3.34
N SER A 242 -9.70 -13.68 -4.01
CA SER A 242 -10.93 -12.89 -4.05
C SER A 242 -11.89 -13.33 -5.15
N THR A 243 -11.40 -14.00 -6.20
CA THR A 243 -12.24 -14.52 -7.28
C THR A 243 -12.97 -15.81 -6.87
N SER A 244 -14.14 -16.02 -7.49
CA SER A 244 -14.87 -17.28 -7.29
C SER A 244 -14.11 -18.42 -8.01
N ALA A 245 -14.34 -19.67 -7.62
CA ALA A 245 -13.73 -20.81 -8.33
C ALA A 245 -14.21 -20.94 -9.80
N TRP A 246 -15.20 -20.13 -10.19
CA TRP A 246 -15.90 -20.18 -11.46
C TRP A 246 -15.72 -18.89 -12.28
N SER A 247 -14.99 -17.91 -11.75
CA SER A 247 -14.71 -16.64 -12.42
C SER A 247 -13.19 -16.51 -12.57
N GLU A 248 -12.75 -16.70 -13.81
CA GLU A 248 -11.37 -16.51 -14.24
C GLU A 248 -11.15 -15.08 -14.76
N GLU A 249 -12.02 -14.14 -14.36
CA GLU A 249 -11.95 -12.79 -14.90
C GLU A 249 -10.62 -12.13 -14.51
N PRO A 250 -9.86 -11.66 -15.50
CA PRO A 250 -8.62 -10.96 -15.26
C PRO A 250 -8.90 -9.64 -14.54
N LEU A 251 -8.02 -9.26 -13.63
CA LEU A 251 -7.96 -7.88 -13.18
C LEU A 251 -7.21 -7.08 -14.25
N ILE A 252 -7.88 -6.10 -14.84
CA ILE A 252 -7.28 -5.19 -15.83
C ILE A 252 -7.09 -3.84 -15.15
N LEU A 253 -5.84 -3.34 -15.16
CA LEU A 253 -5.49 -2.03 -14.61
C LEU A 253 -5.09 -1.08 -15.74
N GLY A 254 -5.82 0.03 -15.84
CA GLY A 254 -5.56 1.10 -16.81
C GLY A 254 -5.72 0.68 -18.27
N GLY A 255 -6.41 -0.44 -18.53
CA GLY A 255 -6.58 -1.01 -19.87
C GLY A 255 -5.34 -1.67 -20.47
N LYS A 256 -4.20 -1.69 -19.75
CA LYS A 256 -2.91 -2.18 -20.27
C LYS A 256 -2.34 -3.34 -19.48
N LEU A 257 -2.32 -3.26 -18.15
CA LEU A 257 -1.79 -4.33 -17.31
C LEU A 257 -2.88 -5.37 -17.03
N ARG A 258 -2.67 -6.60 -17.48
CA ARG A 258 -3.57 -7.73 -17.29
C ARG A 258 -3.03 -8.67 -16.22
N ILE A 259 -3.84 -8.97 -15.20
CA ILE A 259 -3.50 -9.87 -14.10
C ILE A 259 -4.48 -11.04 -14.09
N ASP A 260 -4.06 -12.16 -14.68
CA ASP A 260 -4.84 -13.39 -14.74
C ASP A 260 -4.81 -14.14 -13.39
N PRO A 261 -5.95 -14.57 -12.83
CA PRO A 261 -5.95 -15.35 -11.61
C PRO A 261 -5.18 -16.67 -11.78
N LEU A 262 -4.58 -17.15 -10.70
CA LEU A 262 -3.91 -18.45 -10.64
C LEU A 262 -4.96 -19.57 -10.46
N PRO A 263 -4.68 -20.80 -10.94
CA PRO A 263 -5.43 -21.96 -10.48
C PRO A 263 -5.29 -22.11 -8.96
N LEU A 264 -6.40 -22.22 -8.23
CA LEU A 264 -6.39 -22.27 -6.75
C LEU A 264 -5.48 -23.38 -6.19
N GLY A 265 -5.42 -24.53 -6.86
CA GLY A 265 -4.55 -25.64 -6.47
C GLY A 265 -3.05 -25.33 -6.53
N LYS A 266 -2.64 -24.29 -7.26
CA LYS A 266 -1.24 -23.85 -7.33
C LYS A 266 -0.83 -22.92 -6.19
N LEU A 267 -1.77 -22.41 -5.39
CA LEU A 267 -1.44 -21.48 -4.30
C LEU A 267 -0.64 -22.16 -3.18
N ALA A 268 -0.87 -23.45 -2.92
CA ALA A 268 -0.14 -24.19 -1.88
C ALA A 268 1.33 -24.45 -2.23
N SER A 269 1.65 -24.56 -3.53
CA SER A 269 3.01 -24.76 -4.03
C SER A 269 3.70 -23.45 -4.44
N HIS A 270 2.98 -22.33 -4.44
CA HIS A 270 3.48 -21.02 -4.88
C HIS A 270 4.60 -20.50 -3.99
N ASP A 271 5.69 -19.98 -4.58
CA ASP A 271 6.91 -19.49 -3.89
C ASP A 271 6.67 -18.54 -2.72
N TYR A 272 5.63 -17.73 -2.81
CA TYR A 272 5.28 -16.78 -1.76
C TYR A 272 4.47 -17.38 -0.61
N PHE A 273 4.11 -18.65 -0.66
CA PHE A 273 3.34 -19.30 0.40
C PHE A 273 4.23 -19.65 1.60
N LEU A 274 3.95 -19.03 2.75
CA LEU A 274 4.77 -19.16 3.96
C LEU A 274 4.69 -20.54 4.64
N LEU A 275 3.76 -21.40 4.21
CA LEU A 275 3.47 -22.67 4.88
C LEU A 275 3.78 -23.90 4.02
N LYS A 276 4.61 -23.76 2.97
CA LYS A 276 4.98 -24.88 2.08
C LYS A 276 5.49 -26.12 2.80
N ASP A 277 6.25 -25.92 3.88
CA ASP A 277 6.85 -27.03 4.66
C ASP A 277 5.92 -27.60 5.75
N ARG A 278 4.68 -27.09 5.85
CA ARG A 278 3.69 -27.56 6.82
C ARG A 278 2.90 -28.75 6.27
N PRO A 279 2.28 -29.59 7.13
CA PRO A 279 1.39 -30.65 6.65
C PRO A 279 0.28 -30.12 5.75
N GLU A 280 -0.07 -30.86 4.69
CA GLU A 280 -1.06 -30.49 3.68
C GLU A 280 -2.39 -30.00 4.29
N LYS A 281 -2.88 -30.67 5.34
CA LYS A 281 -4.08 -30.25 6.07
C LYS A 281 -3.97 -28.83 6.64
N THR A 282 -2.80 -28.43 7.11
CA THR A 282 -2.54 -27.07 7.62
C THR A 282 -2.51 -26.06 6.48
N GLN A 283 -1.86 -26.42 5.37
CA GLN A 283 -1.82 -25.59 4.17
C GLN A 283 -3.24 -25.30 3.64
N GLN A 284 -4.05 -26.35 3.50
CA GLN A 284 -5.42 -26.24 3.03
C GLN A 284 -6.30 -25.40 3.96
N ARG A 285 -6.14 -25.55 5.28
CA ARG A 285 -6.84 -24.71 6.27
C ARG A 285 -6.46 -23.23 6.14
N ALA A 286 -5.18 -22.93 5.96
CA ALA A 286 -4.69 -21.57 5.76
C ALA A 286 -5.31 -20.92 4.51
N LEU A 287 -5.27 -21.63 3.39
CA LEU A 287 -5.80 -21.16 2.11
C LEU A 287 -7.32 -20.99 2.16
N ASN A 288 -8.04 -21.94 2.75
CA ASN A 288 -9.49 -21.85 2.92
C ASN A 288 -9.88 -20.65 3.81
N ALA A 289 -9.15 -20.40 4.90
CA ALA A 289 -9.38 -19.25 5.76
C ALA A 289 -9.09 -17.93 5.04
N ALA A 290 -7.95 -17.83 4.35
CA ALA A 290 -7.56 -16.65 3.58
C ALA A 290 -8.59 -16.33 2.47
N ARG A 291 -9.07 -17.36 1.78
CA ARG A 291 -10.09 -17.24 0.73
C ARG A 291 -11.45 -16.82 1.29
N ALA A 292 -11.91 -17.46 2.37
CA ALA A 292 -13.16 -17.09 3.01
C ALA A 292 -13.10 -15.61 3.46
N LYS A 293 -11.99 -15.22 4.09
CA LYS A 293 -11.74 -13.84 4.52
C LYS A 293 -11.75 -12.85 3.36
N SER A 294 -11.00 -13.14 2.29
CA SER A 294 -10.92 -12.33 1.06
C SER A 294 -12.31 -12.05 0.49
N ARG A 295 -13.12 -13.11 0.33
CA ARG A 295 -14.46 -13.02 -0.27
C ARG A 295 -15.46 -12.30 0.63
N THR A 296 -15.43 -12.55 1.94
CA THR A 296 -16.30 -11.86 2.89
C THR A 296 -16.03 -10.35 2.89
N ILE A 297 -14.77 -9.94 2.85
CA ILE A 297 -14.41 -8.52 2.79
C ILE A 297 -14.83 -7.92 1.45
N LYS A 298 -14.51 -8.58 0.32
CA LYS A 298 -14.88 -8.10 -1.00
C LYS A 298 -16.39 -7.93 -1.17
N PHE A 299 -17.18 -8.85 -0.62
CA PHE A 299 -18.63 -8.73 -0.59
C PHE A 299 -19.09 -7.61 0.35
N GLY A 300 -18.55 -7.54 1.57
CA GLY A 300 -18.89 -6.49 2.53
C GLY A 300 -18.55 -5.07 2.06
N GLU A 301 -17.48 -4.91 1.28
CA GLU A 301 -17.08 -3.65 0.64
C GLU A 301 -18.07 -3.14 -0.41
N GLN A 302 -19.01 -3.98 -0.88
CA GLN A 302 -20.08 -3.56 -1.79
C GLN A 302 -21.26 -2.89 -1.06
N PHE A 303 -21.26 -2.89 0.28
CA PHE A 303 -22.34 -2.34 1.10
C PHE A 303 -21.80 -1.28 2.07
N ASP A 304 -21.93 0.01 1.73
CA ASP A 304 -21.41 1.14 2.51
C ASP A 304 -21.71 1.13 4.03
N PRO A 305 -22.92 0.70 4.50
CA PRO A 305 -23.19 0.63 5.94
C PRO A 305 -22.34 -0.42 6.68
N LEU A 306 -21.98 -1.52 6.03
CA LEU A 306 -21.12 -2.57 6.60
C LEU A 306 -19.65 -2.13 6.63
N VAL A 307 -19.22 -1.31 5.67
CA VAL A 307 -17.87 -0.72 5.64
C VAL A 307 -17.64 0.23 6.82
N ALA A 308 -18.64 1.03 7.22
CA ALA A 308 -18.54 1.92 8.38
C ALA A 308 -18.40 1.15 9.71
N ILE A 309 -19.13 0.03 9.86
CA ILE A 309 -19.00 -0.89 11.00
C ILE A 309 -17.64 -1.58 10.96
N TRP A 310 -17.19 -2.02 9.79
CA TRP A 310 -15.89 -2.68 9.62
C TRP A 310 -14.72 -1.75 9.94
N ARG A 311 -14.74 -0.49 9.49
CA ARG A 311 -13.76 0.55 9.89
C ARG A 311 -13.72 0.75 11.41
N LYS A 312 -14.90 0.87 12.03
CA LYS A 312 -15.05 1.12 13.48
C LYS A 312 -14.54 -0.03 14.35
N TYR A 313 -14.70 -1.28 13.91
CA TYR A 313 -14.41 -2.47 14.73
C TYR A 313 -13.20 -3.30 14.27
N PHE A 314 -12.73 -3.21 13.02
CA PHE A 314 -11.65 -4.06 12.51
C PHE A 314 -10.38 -3.29 12.11
N GLU A 315 -10.46 -2.10 11.50
CA GLU A 315 -9.27 -1.27 11.25
C GLU A 315 -8.66 -0.78 12.58
N ARG A 316 -9.51 -0.38 13.54
CA ARG A 316 -9.05 -0.01 14.90
C ARG A 316 -8.42 -1.19 15.68
N TYR A 317 -8.82 -2.43 15.40
CA TYR A 317 -8.20 -3.62 15.99
C TYR A 317 -6.92 -4.04 15.25
N ALA A 318 -6.80 -3.74 13.96
CA ALA A 318 -5.54 -3.87 13.23
C ALA A 318 -4.47 -2.93 13.82
N ASP A 319 -4.84 -1.71 14.20
CA ASP A 319 -3.95 -0.77 14.90
C ASP A 319 -3.57 -1.26 16.31
N VAL A 320 -4.54 -1.73 17.11
CA VAL A 320 -4.30 -2.18 18.50
C VAL A 320 -3.40 -3.43 18.59
N PHE A 321 -3.38 -4.29 17.57
CA PHE A 321 -2.54 -5.50 17.54
C PHE A 321 -1.25 -5.35 16.70
N THR A 322 -1.06 -4.22 16.03
CA THR A 322 0.21 -3.82 15.41
C THR A 322 1.03 -2.87 16.28
N HIS A 323 0.41 -2.19 17.27
CA HIS A 323 1.01 -1.09 18.03
C HIS A 323 1.21 -1.33 19.54
N ASN A 324 1.12 -2.58 20.03
CA ASN A 324 1.54 -2.91 21.39
C ASN A 324 2.64 -3.98 21.37
N GLN A 325 3.86 -3.55 21.05
CA GLN A 325 5.17 -3.91 21.63
C GLN A 325 6.30 -3.38 20.74
#